data_AF-A0AA44CLB3-F1
#
_entry.id   AF-A0AA44CLB3-F1
#
_cell.length_a   1.000
_cell.length_b   1.000
_cell.length_c   1.000
_cell.angle_alpha   90.00
_cell.angle_beta   90.00
_cell.angle_gamma   90.00
#
_symmetry.space_group_name_H-M   'P 1'
#
loop_
_entity.id
_entity.type
_entity.pdbx_description
1 polymer ?
#
loop_
_entity_poly.entity_id
_entity_poly.type
_entity_poly.pdbx_seq_one_letter_code
_entity_poly.pdbx_strand_id
1 'polypeptide(L)' 'MNNEDINVRLKAMELAITRLATSITENGGPSSTDLDGHILYFRERLGRGGLEPQQELIFKQTLALLDPLSPKLGDEF' A
#
# COMPACT_ATOMS: atom_id res chain seq x y z
N MET A 1 -18.06 -21.52 -7.60
CA MET A 1 -16.78 -21.08 -6.99
C MET A 1 -17.15 -20.43 -5.65
N ASN A 2 -16.71 -20.97 -4.51
CA ASN A 2 -17.17 -20.52 -3.20
C ASN A 2 -16.53 -19.15 -2.86
N ASN A 3 -17.33 -18.14 -2.53
CA ASN A 3 -16.85 -16.79 -2.22
C ASN A 3 -15.90 -16.77 -1.02
N GLU A 4 -16.01 -17.74 -0.11
CA GLU A 4 -15.10 -17.90 1.02
C GLU A 4 -13.66 -18.22 0.59
N ASP A 5 -13.48 -19.08 -0.42
CA ASP A 5 -12.16 -19.45 -0.94
C ASP A 5 -11.47 -18.26 -1.61
N ILE A 6 -12.24 -17.42 -2.32
CA ILE A 6 -11.72 -16.18 -2.92
C ILE A 6 -11.25 -15.22 -1.82
N ASN A 7 -12.06 -15.02 -0.78
CA ASN A 7 -11.69 -14.12 0.32
C ASN A 7 -10.44 -14.59 1.08
N VAL A 8 -10.29 -15.90 1.29
CA VAL A 8 -9.09 -16.47 1.92
C VAL A 8 -7.85 -16.20 1.07
N ARG A 9 -7.95 -16.40 -0.25
CA ARG A 9 -6.83 -16.15 -1.18
C ARG A 9 -6.45 -14.68 -1.24
N LEU A 10 -7.43 -13.78 -1.28
CA LEU A 10 -7.19 -12.34 -1.27
C LEU A 10 -6.45 -11.91 -0.01
N LYS A 11 -6.90 -12.34 1.17
CA LYS A 11 -6.20 -12.06 2.44
C LYS A 11 -4.78 -12.60 2.47
N ALA A 12 -4.55 -13.79 1.92
CA ALA A 12 -3.21 -14.36 1.83
C ALA A 12 -2.29 -13.53 0.90
N MET A 13 -2.83 -13.03 -0.22
CA MET A 13 -2.10 -12.15 -1.13
C MET A 13 -1.77 -10.81 -0.47
N GLU A 14 -2.73 -10.18 0.20
CA GLU A 14 -2.51 -8.94 0.95
C GLU A 14 -1.40 -9.11 1.98
N LEU A 15 -1.46 -10.17 2.80
CA LEU A 15 -0.42 -10.48 3.79
C LEU A 15 0.96 -10.70 3.16
N ALA A 16 1.02 -11.38 2.02
CA ALA A 16 2.28 -11.61 1.30
C ALA A 16 2.88 -10.30 0.80
N ILE A 17 2.07 -9.43 0.19
CA ILE A 17 2.51 -8.12 -0.31
C ILE A 17 3.04 -7.27 0.83
N THR A 18 2.31 -7.18 1.94
CA THR A 18 2.73 -6.43 3.13
C THR A 18 4.07 -6.94 3.65
N ARG A 19 4.26 -8.25 3.79
CA ARG A 19 5.53 -8.83 4.26
C ARG A 19 6.69 -8.54 3.32
N LEU A 20 6.46 -8.60 2.01
CA LEU A 20 7.47 -8.28 1.01
C LEU A 20 7.86 -6.81 1.09
N ALA A 21 6.89 -5.90 1.17
CA ALA A 21 7.13 -4.46 1.29
C ALA A 21 7.91 -4.13 2.58
N THR A 22 7.54 -4.73 3.71
CA THR A 22 8.30 -4.59 4.97
C THR A 22 9.73 -5.09 4.82
N SER A 23 9.94 -6.28 4.26
CA SER A 23 11.29 -6.85 4.07
C SER A 23 12.16 -6.01 3.12
N ILE A 24 11.58 -5.47 2.04
CA ILE A 24 12.29 -4.56 1.13
C ILE A 24 12.73 -3.30 1.87
N THR A 25 11.83 -2.71 2.68
CA THR A 25 12.10 -1.50 3.46
C THR A 25 13.18 -1.75 4.52
N GLU A 26 13.11 -2.87 5.24
CA GLU A 26 14.07 -3.23 6.29
C GLU A 26 15.48 -3.50 5.75
N ASN A 27 15.59 -4.16 4.60
CA ASN A 27 16.89 -4.47 3.99
C ASN A 27 17.57 -3.24 3.38
N GLY A 28 16.82 -2.18 3.07
CA GLY A 28 17.35 -0.98 2.43
C GLY A 28 17.86 -1.22 1.00
N GLY A 29 18.73 -0.32 0.54
CA GLY A 29 19.35 -0.40 -0.79
C GLY A 29 18.44 0.03 -1.95
N PRO A 30 18.82 -0.26 -3.21
CA PRO A 30 18.13 0.27 -4.38
C PRO A 30 16.64 -0.08 -4.46
N SER A 31 16.26 -1.30 -4.07
CA SER A 31 14.86 -1.72 -4.07
C SER A 31 14.01 -1.01 -3.01
N SER A 32 14.59 -0.64 -1.87
CA SER A 32 13.91 0.19 -0.88
C SER A 32 13.71 1.60 -1.40
N THR A 33 14.73 2.21 -2.02
CA THR A 33 14.60 3.55 -2.63
C THR A 33 13.53 3.57 -3.74
N ASP A 34 13.45 2.51 -4.53
CA ASP A 34 12.45 2.39 -5.60
C ASP A 34 11.03 2.26 -5.02
N LEU A 35 10.86 1.42 -3.99
CA LEU A 35 9.60 1.27 -3.26
C LEU A 35 9.16 2.60 -2.63
N ASP A 36 10.08 3.32 -1.98
CA ASP A 36 9.82 4.65 -1.40
C ASP A 36 9.38 5.65 -2.47
N GLY A 37 9.99 5.62 -3.65
CA GLY A 37 9.61 6.44 -4.80
C GLY A 37 8.17 6.17 -5.26
N HIS A 38 7.77 4.89 -5.34
CA HIS A 38 6.41 4.51 -5.65
C HIS A 38 5.40 4.96 -4.57
N ILE A 39 5.74 4.78 -3.29
CA ILE A 39 4.91 5.23 -2.17
C ILE A 39 4.73 6.75 -2.22
N LEU A 40 5.80 7.51 -2.45
CA LEU A 40 5.75 8.96 -2.59
C LEU A 40 4.85 9.39 -3.74
N TYR A 41 4.96 8.74 -4.90
CA TYR A 41 4.10 9.00 -6.05
C TYR A 41 2.60 8.89 -5.69
N PHE A 42 2.20 7.80 -5.01
CA PHE A 42 0.80 7.62 -4.61
C PHE A 42 0.35 8.68 -3.60
N ARG A 43 1.18 9.00 -2.61
CA ARG A 43 0.90 10.04 -1.61
C ARG A 43 0.72 11.41 -2.25
N GLU A 44 1.64 11.80 -3.13
CA GLU A 44 1.55 13.09 -3.83
C GLU A 44 0.30 13.15 -4.70
N ARG A 45 -0.04 12.07 -5.40
CA ARG A 45 -1.20 12.08 -6.28
C ARG A 45 -2.52 12.15 -5.48
N LEU A 46 -2.60 11.50 -4.32
CA LEU A 46 -3.71 11.67 -3.37
C LEU A 46 -3.78 13.10 -2.83
N GLY A 47 -2.65 13.67 -2.42
CA GLY A 47 -2.58 15.03 -1.86
C GLY A 47 -2.94 16.14 -2.85
N ARG A 48 -2.65 15.95 -4.15
CA ARG A 48 -3.03 16.90 -5.22
C ARG A 48 -4.54 16.94 -5.49
N GLY A 49 -5.29 15.91 -5.08
CA GLY A 49 -6.71 15.79 -5.38
C GLY A 49 -7.02 15.66 -6.88
N GLY A 50 -8.32 15.74 -7.21
CA GLY A 50 -8.81 15.57 -8.59
C GLY A 50 -8.66 14.14 -9.11
N LEU A 51 -8.73 13.16 -8.20
CA LEU A 51 -8.89 11.75 -8.55
C LEU A 51 -10.38 11.42 -8.53
N GLU A 52 -10.79 10.51 -9.42
CA GLU A 52 -12.10 9.90 -9.30
C GLU A 52 -12.19 9.10 -7.98
N PRO A 53 -13.36 9.04 -7.31
CA PRO A 53 -13.49 8.38 -6.01
C PRO A 53 -12.96 6.93 -5.99
N GLN A 54 -13.15 6.19 -7.08
CA GLN A 54 -12.63 4.82 -7.20
C GLN A 54 -11.10 4.78 -7.29
N GLN A 55 -10.48 5.72 -8.00
CA GLN A 55 -9.02 5.81 -8.08
C GLN A 55 -8.42 6.18 -6.72
N GLU A 56 -9.06 7.11 -6.01
CA GLU A 56 -8.65 7.48 -4.66
C GLU A 56 -8.69 6.29 -3.71
N LEU A 57 -9.77 5.48 -3.77
CA LEU A 57 -9.89 4.26 -2.97
C LEU A 57 -8.79 3.26 -3.29
N ILE A 58 -8.53 3.02 -4.58
CA ILE A 58 -7.46 2.12 -5.02
C ILE A 58 -6.11 2.60 -4.49
N PHE A 59 -5.80 3.89 -4.61
CA PHE A 59 -4.52 4.45 -4.16
C PHE A 59 -4.34 4.31 -2.64
N LYS A 60 -5.41 4.56 -1.88
CA LYS A 60 -5.41 4.36 -0.42
C LYS A 60 -5.17 2.89 -0.04
N GLN A 61 -5.82 1.95 -0.72
CA GLN A 61 -5.62 0.52 -0.48
C GLN A 61 -4.21 0.06 -0.88
N THR A 62 -3.69 0.54 -2.01
CA THR A 62 -2.32 0.27 -2.44
C THR A 62 -1.31 0.76 -1.42
N LEU A 63 -1.46 1.99 -0.91
CA LEU A 63 -0.59 2.52 0.14
C LEU A 63 -0.65 1.70 1.43
N ALA A 64 -1.85 1.24 1.84
CA ALA A 64 -1.99 0.41 3.03
C ALA A 64 -1.25 -0.94 2.92
N LEU A 65 -1.07 -1.45 1.69
CA LEU A 65 -0.31 -2.69 1.43
C LEU A 65 1.20 -2.45 1.35
N LEU A 66 1.61 -1.35 0.71
CA LEU A 66 3.02 -1.05 0.43
C LEU A 66 3.74 -0.35 1.58
N ASP A 67 3.01 0.39 2.41
CA ASP A 67 3.58 1.17 3.51
C ASP A 67 2.80 0.94 4.82
N PRO A 68 2.83 -0.29 5.36
CA PRO A 68 1.99 -0.69 6.49
C PRO A 68 2.42 -0.06 7.82
N LEU A 69 3.64 0.47 7.90
CA LEU A 69 4.23 1.04 9.12
C LEU A 69 4.10 2.57 9.19
N SER A 70 3.74 3.21 8.09
CA SER A 70 3.59 4.66 8.09
C SER A 70 2.36 5.14 8.85
N PRO A 71 2.44 6.32 9.48
CA PRO A 71 1.29 6.96 10.12
C PRO A 71 0.16 7.11 9.10
N LYS A 72 -1.06 6.73 9.47
CA LYS A 72 -2.21 6.97 8.60
C LYS A 72 -2.57 8.44 8.68
N LEU A 73 -3.10 8.98 7.58
CA LEU A 73 -3.72 10.31 7.58
C LEU A 73 -4.80 10.36 8.68
N GLY A 74 -4.54 11.12 9.74
CA GLY A 74 -5.37 11.20 10.94
C GLY A 74 -4.76 10.61 12.22
N ASP A 75 -3.59 9.97 12.16
CA ASP A 75 -2.84 9.47 13.32
C ASP A 75 -1.92 10.56 13.93
N GLU A 76 -2.07 11.83 13.55
CA GLU A 76 -1.31 12.95 14.10
C GLU A 76 -1.75 13.22 15.56
N PHE A 77 -0.81 13.09 16.50
CA PHE A 77 -0.97 13.42 17.93
C PHE A 77 -0.71 14.90 18.21
#